data_AF-A0A6C0B3W9-F1
#
_entry.id   AF-A0A6C0B3W9-F1
#
_cell.length_a   1.000
_cell.length_b   1.000
_cell.length_c   1.000
_cell.angle_alpha   90.00
_cell.angle_beta   90.00
_cell.angle_gamma   90.00
#
_symmetry.space_group_name_H-M   'P 1'
#
loop_
_entity.id
_entity.type
_entity.pdbx_description
1 polymer ?
#
loop_
_entity_poly.entity_id
_entity_poly.type
_entity_poly.pdbx_seq_one_letter_code
_entity_poly.pdbx_strand_id
1 'polypeptide(L)'
;MSKSNRFSVLETEDVGQTDIFKKAAKKLKEIDRLKQRLVHNAEELTKLATESYWRNILNPPTKHVDQAADALRKAKQHAKQAKKQAKIKEEEARKKAEEAQKLADQEQRKRTAFIESLAKFTDSLDIEFRDIFIKNGFNINKTFRILSKKYHPDRNIGNVEWAETKQKQLLNCKEKFAQMH
;
A
#
# COMPACT_ATOMS: atom_id res chain seq x y z
N MET A 1 20.15 35.05 -62.31
CA MET A 1 21.62 35.19 -62.25
C MET A 1 22.20 33.88 -61.76
N SER A 2 22.84 33.14 -62.67
CA SER A 2 23.43 31.82 -62.45
C SER A 2 24.81 31.97 -61.80
N LYS A 3 25.10 31.23 -60.72
CA LYS A 3 26.46 31.07 -60.22
C LYS A 3 26.86 29.61 -60.35
N SER A 4 27.83 29.45 -61.25
CA SER A 4 28.32 28.23 -61.86
C SER A 4 29.03 27.28 -60.87
N ASN A 5 28.85 26.00 -61.15
CA ASN A 5 29.66 24.87 -60.68
C ASN A 5 31.17 25.20 -60.68
N ARG A 6 31.83 24.86 -59.58
CA ARG A 6 33.30 24.81 -59.47
C ARG A 6 33.80 23.54 -58.79
N PHE A 7 33.05 22.44 -58.91
CA PHE A 7 33.60 21.10 -58.69
C PHE A 7 34.35 20.67 -59.95
N SER A 8 35.50 21.28 -60.15
CA SER A 8 36.55 20.77 -61.04
C SER A 8 37.15 19.53 -60.39
N VAL A 9 36.70 18.38 -60.89
CA VAL A 9 37.51 17.20 -61.21
C VAL A 9 38.97 17.36 -60.75
N LEU A 10 39.31 16.78 -59.60
CA LEU A 10 40.70 16.46 -59.30
C LEU A 10 40.98 15.12 -59.95
N GLU A 11 41.63 15.20 -61.11
CA GLU A 11 42.18 14.08 -61.83
C GLU A 11 43.13 13.29 -60.93
N THR A 12 43.04 11.97 -61.07
CA THR A 12 43.80 10.95 -60.38
C THR A 12 45.30 11.06 -60.68
N GLU A 13 46.09 11.58 -59.74
CA GLU A 13 47.51 11.23 -59.64
C GLU A 13 47.65 9.91 -58.87
N ASP A 14 47.43 8.82 -59.60
CA ASP A 14 47.48 7.43 -59.14
C ASP A 14 48.93 6.88 -59.18
N VAL A 15 49.85 7.51 -58.44
CA VAL A 15 51.25 7.01 -58.34
C VAL A 15 51.76 6.90 -56.89
N GLY A 16 50.98 7.31 -55.87
CA GLY A 16 51.41 7.29 -54.45
C GLY A 16 50.58 6.45 -53.47
N GLN A 17 49.32 6.12 -53.80
CA GLN A 17 48.41 5.46 -52.85
C GLN A 17 48.76 3.98 -52.63
N THR A 18 49.21 3.28 -53.68
CA THR A 18 49.49 1.84 -53.60
C THR A 18 50.57 1.50 -52.57
N ASP A 19 51.57 2.36 -52.36
CA ASP A 19 52.63 2.13 -51.38
C ASP A 19 52.18 2.34 -49.93
N ILE A 20 51.26 3.29 -49.69
CA ILE A 20 50.66 3.49 -48.37
C ILE A 20 49.78 2.29 -48.03
N PHE A 21 48.95 1.83 -48.97
CA PHE A 21 48.12 0.64 -48.78
C PHE A 21 48.96 -0.63 -48.58
N LYS A 22 50.07 -0.80 -49.32
CA LYS A 22 51.02 -1.91 -49.12
C LYS A 22 51.69 -1.85 -47.75
N LYS A 23 52.09 -0.66 -47.28
CA LYS A 23 52.66 -0.47 -45.93
C LYS A 23 51.64 -0.76 -44.83
N ALA A 24 50.40 -0.27 -44.99
CA ALA A 24 49.32 -0.55 -44.06
C ALA A 24 48.96 -2.03 -44.00
N ALA A 25 48.85 -2.70 -45.15
CA ALA A 25 48.61 -4.15 -45.23
C ALA A 25 49.75 -4.96 -44.60
N LYS A 26 51.02 -4.55 -44.81
CA LYS A 26 52.18 -5.17 -44.13
C LYS A 26 52.09 -5.00 -42.61
N LYS A 27 51.70 -3.82 -42.13
CA LYS A 27 51.55 -3.55 -40.68
C LYS A 27 50.40 -4.36 -40.06
N LEU A 28 49.27 -4.52 -40.75
CA LEU A 28 48.19 -5.39 -40.28
C LEU A 28 48.63 -6.85 -40.20
N LYS A 29 49.34 -7.36 -41.21
CA LYS A 29 49.92 -8.73 -41.16
C LYS A 29 50.94 -8.89 -40.03
N GLU A 30 51.75 -7.87 -39.76
CA GLU A 30 52.69 -7.87 -38.65
C GLU A 30 51.98 -7.90 -37.29
N ILE A 31 50.90 -7.12 -37.13
CA ILE A 31 50.04 -7.14 -35.94
C ILE A 31 49.41 -8.53 -35.74
N ASP A 32 48.87 -9.14 -36.79
CA ASP A 32 48.28 -10.48 -36.68
C ASP A 32 49.33 -11.55 -36.34
N ARG A 33 50.54 -11.42 -36.89
CA ARG A 33 51.68 -12.27 -36.52
C ARG A 33 52.07 -12.10 -35.05
N LEU A 34 52.06 -10.86 -34.53
CA LEU A 34 52.33 -10.57 -33.12
C LEU A 34 51.23 -11.14 -32.21
N LYS A 35 49.96 -11.06 -32.59
CA LYS A 35 48.84 -11.66 -31.85
C LYS A 35 48.91 -13.20 -31.80
N GLN A 36 49.42 -13.83 -32.85
CA GLN A 36 49.62 -15.28 -32.91
C GLN A 36 50.87 -15.77 -32.17
N ARG A 37 51.72 -14.85 -31.70
CA ARG A 37 52.91 -15.18 -30.93
C ARG A 37 52.50 -15.57 -29.50
N LEU A 38 52.06 -16.83 -29.36
CA LEU A 38 51.60 -17.44 -28.10
C LEU A 38 52.73 -17.76 -27.10
N VAL A 39 53.99 -17.53 -27.49
CA VAL A 39 55.16 -17.78 -26.65
C VAL A 39 55.74 -16.45 -26.22
N HIS A 40 55.41 -16.05 -24.99
CA HIS A 40 56.01 -14.90 -24.33
C HIS A 40 57.51 -15.14 -24.14
N ASN A 41 58.32 -14.11 -24.40
CA ASN A 41 59.75 -14.19 -24.10
C ASN A 41 59.96 -14.24 -22.57
N ALA A 42 61.09 -14.79 -22.10
CA ALA A 42 61.38 -14.91 -20.67
C ALA A 42 61.29 -13.56 -19.94
N GLU A 43 61.75 -12.47 -20.56
CA GLU A 43 61.63 -11.10 -20.05
C GLU A 43 60.17 -10.61 -19.94
N GLU A 44 59.31 -11.00 -20.87
CA GLU A 44 57.88 -10.65 -20.84
C GLU A 44 57.16 -11.40 -19.73
N LEU A 45 57.51 -12.67 -19.51
CA LEU A 45 57.00 -13.46 -18.38
C LEU A 45 57.47 -12.87 -17.04
N THR A 46 58.72 -12.40 -16.95
CA THR A 46 59.21 -11.70 -15.77
C THR A 46 58.45 -10.39 -15.55
N LYS A 47 58.22 -9.58 -16.59
CA LYS A 47 57.40 -8.35 -16.47
C LYS A 47 55.97 -8.67 -16.03
N LEU A 48 55.35 -9.70 -16.58
CA LEU A 48 54.02 -10.16 -16.15
C LEU A 48 54.00 -10.68 -14.70
N ALA A 49 55.09 -11.25 -14.20
CA ALA A 49 55.20 -11.69 -12.83
C ALA A 49 55.43 -10.53 -11.85
N THR A 50 56.20 -9.51 -12.26
CA THR A 50 56.69 -8.44 -11.36
C THR A 50 55.77 -7.23 -11.37
N GLU A 51 55.17 -6.90 -12.51
CA GLU A 51 54.36 -5.70 -12.69
C GLU A 51 52.86 -6.06 -12.72
N SER A 52 52.19 -5.80 -11.60
CA SER A 52 50.73 -5.98 -11.43
C SER A 52 49.90 -5.32 -12.54
N TYR A 53 50.35 -4.18 -13.06
CA TYR A 53 49.66 -3.43 -14.12
C TYR A 53 49.42 -4.28 -15.38
N TRP A 54 50.45 -4.98 -15.88
CA TRP A 54 50.32 -5.83 -17.07
C TRP A 54 49.45 -7.06 -16.81
N ARG A 55 49.52 -7.64 -15.61
CA ARG A 55 48.63 -8.73 -15.19
C ARG A 55 47.17 -8.31 -15.20
N ASN A 56 46.86 -7.10 -14.73
CA ASN A 56 45.49 -6.58 -14.69
C ASN A 56 44.94 -6.24 -16.08
N ILE A 57 45.80 -5.91 -17.04
CA ILE A 57 45.38 -5.69 -18.44
C ILE A 57 44.99 -7.04 -19.09
N LEU A 58 45.77 -8.08 -18.84
CA LEU A 58 45.53 -9.42 -19.41
C LEU A 58 44.41 -10.17 -18.71
N ASN A 59 44.34 -10.04 -17.37
CA ASN A 59 43.36 -10.70 -16.52
C ASN A 59 42.76 -9.66 -15.55
N PRO A 60 41.80 -8.85 -16.01
CA PRO A 60 41.18 -7.84 -15.15
C PRO A 60 40.51 -8.52 -13.95
N PRO A 61 40.74 -8.04 -12.71
CA PRO A 61 40.17 -8.65 -11.52
C PRO A 61 38.64 -8.60 -11.59
N THR A 62 37.99 -9.76 -11.50
CA THR A 62 36.54 -9.97 -11.60
C THR A 62 35.76 -9.46 -10.38
N LYS A 63 36.08 -8.27 -9.85
CA LYS A 63 35.39 -7.66 -8.71
C LYS A 63 33.88 -7.48 -8.93
N HIS A 64 33.42 -7.47 -10.18
CA HIS A 64 32.01 -7.32 -10.55
C HIS A 64 31.15 -8.56 -10.31
N VAL A 65 31.70 -9.77 -10.35
CA VAL A 65 30.92 -11.02 -10.24
C VAL A 65 30.56 -11.30 -8.78
N ASP A 66 31.51 -11.11 -7.86
CA ASP A 66 31.30 -11.32 -6.42
C ASP A 66 30.37 -10.27 -5.81
N GLN A 67 30.45 -9.02 -6.27
CA GLN A 67 29.53 -7.95 -5.85
C GLN A 67 28.08 -8.21 -6.27
N ALA A 68 27.87 -8.76 -7.48
CA ALA A 68 26.53 -9.14 -7.95
C ALA A 68 25.95 -10.31 -7.15
N ALA A 69 26.78 -11.30 -6.80
CA ALA A 69 26.37 -12.44 -5.98
C ALA A 69 25.99 -12.01 -4.56
N ASP A 70 26.76 -11.10 -3.94
CA ASP A 70 26.44 -10.57 -2.61
C ASP A 70 25.21 -9.67 -2.61
N ALA A 71 25.02 -8.84 -3.64
CA ALA A 71 23.81 -8.04 -3.81
C ALA A 71 22.56 -8.93 -3.95
N LEU A 72 22.65 -10.00 -4.74
CA LEU A 72 21.58 -10.98 -4.89
C LEU A 72 21.26 -11.70 -3.58
N ARG A 73 22.28 -12.07 -2.79
CA ARG A 73 22.11 -12.70 -1.47
C ARG A 73 21.40 -11.77 -0.49
N LYS A 74 21.81 -10.50 -0.43
CA LYS A 74 21.15 -9.47 0.40
C LYS A 74 19.70 -9.23 -0.04
N ALA A 75 19.45 -9.09 -1.35
CA ALA A 75 18.10 -8.92 -1.88
C ALA A 75 17.16 -10.09 -1.53
N LYS A 76 17.65 -11.34 -1.64
CA LYS A 76 16.90 -12.54 -1.22
C LYS A 76 16.59 -12.54 0.28
N GLN A 77 17.53 -12.12 1.13
CA GLN A 77 17.31 -12.02 2.57
C GLN A 77 16.26 -10.94 2.92
N HIS A 78 16.37 -9.75 2.33
CA HIS A 78 15.37 -8.69 2.52
C HIS A 78 13.99 -9.10 2.04
N ALA A 79 13.88 -9.76 0.88
CA ALA A 79 12.60 -10.26 0.38
C ALA A 79 11.99 -11.32 1.34
N LYS A 80 12.80 -12.19 1.93
CA LYS A 80 12.35 -13.18 2.91
C LYS A 80 11.88 -12.51 4.21
N GLN A 81 12.57 -11.48 4.69
CA GLN A 81 12.18 -10.72 5.88
C GLN A 81 10.91 -9.91 5.63
N ALA A 82 10.79 -9.23 4.48
CA ALA A 82 9.60 -8.49 4.10
C ALA A 82 8.36 -9.40 4.02
N LYS A 83 8.50 -10.60 3.44
CA LYS A 83 7.41 -11.60 3.42
C LYS A 83 7.01 -12.05 4.83
N LYS A 84 7.97 -12.25 5.74
CA LYS A 84 7.66 -12.61 7.15
C LYS A 84 6.93 -11.47 7.86
N GLN A 85 7.41 -10.23 7.72
CA GLN A 85 6.78 -9.07 8.34
C GLN A 85 5.38 -8.81 7.78
N ALA A 86 5.17 -8.98 6.47
CA ALA A 86 3.86 -8.88 5.84
C ALA A 86 2.87 -9.88 6.44
N LYS A 87 3.28 -11.15 6.61
CA LYS A 87 2.45 -12.19 7.23
C LYS A 87 2.10 -11.87 8.69
N ILE A 88 3.05 -11.36 9.47
CA ILE A 88 2.81 -10.97 10.87
C ILE A 88 1.79 -9.83 10.93
N LYS A 89 1.98 -8.78 10.11
CA LYS A 89 1.04 -7.65 10.04
C LYS A 89 -0.37 -8.07 9.61
N GLU A 90 -0.46 -8.99 8.65
CA GLU A 90 -1.75 -9.55 8.21
C GLU A 90 -2.44 -10.33 9.33
N GLU A 91 -1.71 -11.16 10.07
CA GLU A 91 -2.25 -11.90 11.21
C GLU A 91 -2.71 -10.98 12.35
N GLU A 92 -1.92 -9.95 12.68
CA GLU A 92 -2.29 -8.94 13.67
C GLU A 92 -3.53 -8.15 13.24
N ALA A 93 -3.59 -7.73 11.97
CA ALA A 93 -4.76 -7.05 11.43
C ALA A 93 -6.02 -7.93 11.50
N ARG A 94 -5.88 -9.23 11.21
CA ARG A 94 -6.99 -10.19 11.31
C ARG A 94 -7.45 -10.36 12.76
N LYS A 95 -6.53 -10.51 13.72
CA LYS A 95 -6.87 -10.61 15.15
C LYS A 95 -7.60 -9.35 15.63
N LYS A 96 -7.11 -8.17 15.27
CA LYS A 96 -7.74 -6.90 15.62
C LYS A 96 -9.13 -6.75 15.01
N ALA A 97 -9.31 -7.19 13.76
CA ALA A 97 -10.62 -7.19 13.11
C ALA A 97 -11.59 -8.16 13.79
N GLU A 98 -11.13 -9.36 14.16
CA GLU A 98 -11.93 -10.36 14.88
C GLU A 98 -12.34 -9.87 16.28
N GLU A 99 -11.44 -9.22 17.02
CA GLU A 99 -11.75 -8.63 18.33
C GLU A 99 -12.76 -7.48 18.21
N ALA A 100 -12.59 -6.60 17.22
CA ALA A 100 -13.54 -5.53 16.96
C ALA A 100 -14.93 -6.08 16.58
N GLN A 101 -14.97 -7.15 15.77
CA GLN A 101 -16.21 -7.82 15.41
C GLN A 101 -16.88 -8.47 16.62
N LYS A 102 -16.12 -9.18 17.47
CA LYS A 102 -16.65 -9.75 18.72
C LYS A 102 -17.23 -8.69 19.64
N LEU A 103 -16.58 -7.52 19.74
CA LEU A 103 -17.07 -6.41 20.56
C LEU A 103 -18.37 -5.84 19.99
N ALA A 104 -18.42 -5.61 18.67
CA ALA A 104 -19.62 -5.14 17.98
C ALA A 104 -20.78 -6.13 18.12
N ASP A 105 -20.52 -7.43 17.97
CA ASP A 105 -21.52 -8.49 18.14
C ASP A 105 -22.04 -8.56 19.58
N GLN A 106 -21.17 -8.38 20.58
CA GLN A 106 -21.58 -8.32 21.98
C GLN A 106 -22.46 -7.10 22.27
N GLU A 107 -22.10 -5.93 21.75
CA GLU A 107 -22.90 -4.71 21.91
C GLU A 107 -24.26 -4.86 21.21
N GLN A 108 -24.27 -5.42 20.00
CA GLN A 108 -25.51 -5.70 19.28
C GLN A 108 -26.39 -6.68 20.04
N ARG A 109 -25.83 -7.77 20.60
CA ARG A 109 -26.57 -8.73 21.43
C ARG A 109 -27.14 -8.10 22.69
N LYS A 110 -26.36 -7.25 23.37
CA LYS A 110 -26.85 -6.49 24.54
C LYS A 110 -28.01 -5.58 24.15
N ARG A 111 -27.89 -4.88 23.01
CA ARG A 111 -28.93 -4.00 22.49
C ARG A 111 -30.20 -4.76 22.10
N THR A 112 -30.09 -5.91 21.44
CA THR A 112 -31.25 -6.72 21.08
C THR A 112 -31.92 -7.32 22.32
N ALA A 113 -31.13 -7.83 23.27
CA ALA A 113 -31.65 -8.35 24.53
C ALA A 113 -32.36 -7.25 25.35
N PHE A 114 -31.84 -6.03 25.31
CA PHE A 114 -32.51 -4.87 25.91
C PHE A 114 -33.82 -4.53 25.20
N ILE A 115 -33.85 -4.50 23.86
CA ILE A 115 -35.10 -4.26 23.12
C ILE A 115 -36.13 -5.37 23.40
N GLU A 116 -35.69 -6.62 23.50
CA GLU A 116 -36.54 -7.76 23.85
C GLU A 116 -37.08 -7.66 25.29
N SER A 117 -36.30 -7.15 26.24
CA SER A 117 -36.80 -6.89 27.59
C SER A 117 -37.92 -5.84 27.59
N LEU A 118 -37.86 -4.84 26.68
CA LEU A 118 -38.92 -3.88 26.45
C LEU A 118 -40.16 -4.48 25.74
N ALA A 119 -40.09 -5.70 25.22
CA ALA A 119 -41.27 -6.37 24.66
C ALA A 119 -42.25 -6.85 25.74
N LYS A 120 -41.83 -6.89 27.01
CA LYS A 120 -42.67 -7.28 28.15
C LYS A 120 -43.77 -6.27 28.47
N PHE A 121 -43.66 -5.05 27.96
CA PHE A 121 -44.69 -4.03 28.15
C PHE A 121 -45.89 -4.30 27.24
N THR A 122 -47.03 -4.58 27.86
CA THR A 122 -48.30 -4.89 27.17
C THR A 122 -49.23 -3.68 27.10
N ASP A 123 -49.04 -2.67 27.95
CA ASP A 123 -49.88 -1.48 27.98
C ASP A 123 -49.70 -0.65 26.71
N SER A 124 -50.81 -0.20 26.12
CA SER A 124 -50.79 0.58 24.88
C SER A 124 -49.91 1.84 24.95
N LEU A 125 -49.87 2.51 26.11
CA LEU A 125 -49.01 3.68 26.31
C LEU A 125 -47.54 3.29 26.45
N ASP A 126 -47.23 2.18 27.11
CA ASP A 126 -45.86 1.68 27.24
C ASP A 126 -45.31 1.25 25.87
N ILE A 127 -46.15 0.65 25.00
CA ILE A 127 -45.78 0.32 23.62
C ILE A 127 -45.46 1.60 22.82
N GLU A 128 -46.33 2.62 22.88
CA GLU A 128 -46.06 3.89 22.19
C GLU A 128 -44.79 4.57 22.73
N PHE A 129 -44.58 4.52 24.04
CA PHE A 129 -43.36 5.03 24.67
C PHE A 129 -42.12 4.30 24.17
N ARG A 130 -42.13 2.97 24.15
CA ARG A 130 -41.05 2.12 23.64
C ARG A 130 -40.69 2.46 22.20
N ASP A 131 -41.68 2.58 21.33
CA ASP A 131 -41.43 2.77 19.90
C ASP A 131 -40.77 4.14 19.62
N ILE A 132 -41.21 5.19 20.31
CA ILE A 132 -40.59 6.52 20.23
C ILE A 132 -39.20 6.52 20.90
N PHE A 133 -39.03 5.76 21.98
CA PHE A 133 -37.76 5.60 22.69
C PHE A 133 -36.68 4.96 21.81
N ILE A 134 -37.02 3.85 21.14
CA ILE A 134 -36.13 3.17 20.18
C ILE A 134 -35.82 4.10 19.01
N LYS A 135 -36.84 4.78 18.45
CA LYS A 135 -36.67 5.70 17.31
C LYS A 135 -35.76 6.89 17.63
N ASN A 136 -35.71 7.33 18.89
CA ASN A 136 -34.89 8.45 19.34
C ASN A 136 -33.53 8.05 19.93
N GLY A 137 -33.08 6.81 19.73
CA GLY A 137 -31.78 6.35 20.20
C GLY A 137 -31.70 6.22 21.72
N PHE A 138 -32.76 5.69 22.34
CA PHE A 138 -32.84 5.42 23.77
C PHE A 138 -32.74 6.68 24.66
N ASN A 139 -33.22 7.82 24.18
CA ASN A 139 -33.27 9.06 24.97
C ASN A 139 -34.63 9.21 25.70
N ILE A 140 -34.64 8.94 27.01
CA ILE A 140 -35.86 8.97 27.84
C ILE A 140 -36.48 10.37 27.87
N ASN A 141 -35.68 11.41 28.11
CA ASN A 141 -36.18 12.78 28.26
C ASN A 141 -36.77 13.32 26.94
N LYS A 142 -36.13 13.01 25.81
CA LYS A 142 -36.64 13.38 24.48
C LYS A 142 -37.96 12.67 24.18
N THR A 143 -38.05 11.38 24.49
CA THR A 143 -39.27 10.57 24.33
C THR A 143 -40.41 11.13 25.17
N PHE A 144 -40.15 11.36 26.46
CA PHE A 144 -41.11 11.96 27.39
C PHE A 144 -41.59 13.32 26.90
N ARG A 145 -40.69 14.19 26.43
CA ARG A 145 -41.05 15.52 25.91
C ARG A 145 -41.99 15.42 24.70
N ILE A 146 -41.74 14.49 23.78
CA ILE A 146 -42.58 14.27 22.58
C ILE A 146 -43.99 13.83 23.00
N LEU A 147 -44.09 12.83 23.85
CA LEU A 147 -45.37 12.30 24.30
C LEU A 147 -46.12 13.23 25.24
N SER A 148 -45.41 13.94 26.12
CA SER A 148 -46.01 14.94 27.00
C SER A 148 -46.63 16.08 26.18
N LYS A 149 -46.00 16.49 25.07
CA LYS A 149 -46.62 17.43 24.13
C LYS A 149 -47.84 16.84 23.41
N LYS A 150 -47.94 15.52 23.22
CA LYS A 150 -49.11 14.87 22.59
C LYS A 150 -50.30 14.84 23.56
N TYR A 151 -50.06 14.47 24.82
CA TYR A 151 -51.09 14.31 25.84
C TYR A 151 -51.25 15.53 26.76
N HIS A 152 -50.83 16.72 26.36
CA HIS A 152 -50.94 17.91 27.22
C HIS A 152 -52.41 18.32 27.39
N PRO A 153 -52.88 18.67 28.60
CA PRO A 153 -54.25 19.15 28.84
C PRO A 153 -54.65 20.30 27.91
N ASP A 154 -53.77 21.30 27.74
CA ASP A 154 -54.02 22.46 26.86
C ASP A 154 -54.24 22.11 25.38
N ARG A 155 -53.80 20.92 24.92
CA ARG A 155 -54.05 20.46 23.55
C ARG A 155 -55.30 19.59 23.43
N ASN A 156 -55.87 19.17 24.55
CA ASN A 156 -56.99 18.24 24.64
C ASN A 156 -58.12 18.87 25.46
N ILE A 157 -58.50 20.11 25.11
CA ILE A 157 -59.47 20.95 25.84
C ILE A 157 -60.84 20.25 26.01
N GLY A 158 -61.24 19.43 25.03
CA GLY A 158 -62.49 18.66 25.10
C GLY A 158 -62.43 17.40 25.98
N ASN A 159 -61.25 16.99 26.45
CA ASN A 159 -61.08 15.80 27.29
C ASN A 159 -59.87 15.95 28.23
N VAL A 160 -59.92 16.98 29.07
CA VAL A 160 -58.84 17.36 29.99
C VAL A 160 -58.52 16.24 30.97
N GLU A 161 -59.55 15.61 31.56
CA GLU A 161 -59.37 14.54 32.55
C GLU A 161 -58.64 13.32 31.98
N TRP A 162 -58.95 12.94 30.73
CA TRP A 162 -58.20 11.89 30.02
C TRP A 162 -56.74 12.30 29.79
N ALA A 163 -56.50 13.55 29.39
CA ALA A 163 -55.16 14.05 29.12
C ALA A 163 -54.30 14.09 30.40
N GLU A 164 -54.85 14.55 31.52
CA GLU A 164 -54.18 14.51 32.83
C GLU A 164 -53.88 13.08 33.28
N THR A 165 -54.86 12.17 33.12
CA THR A 165 -54.66 10.75 33.41
C THR A 165 -53.54 10.16 32.57
N LYS A 166 -53.48 10.51 31.27
CA LYS A 166 -52.40 10.10 30.37
C LYS A 166 -51.05 10.69 30.75
N GLN A 167 -50.98 11.95 31.21
CA GLN A 167 -49.72 12.53 31.72
C GLN A 167 -49.21 11.81 32.97
N LYS A 168 -50.10 11.47 33.92
CA LYS A 168 -49.74 10.68 35.10
C LYS A 168 -49.22 9.29 34.69
N GLN A 169 -49.91 8.62 33.77
CA GLN A 169 -49.46 7.35 33.21
C GLN A 169 -48.09 7.51 32.53
N LEU A 170 -47.87 8.58 31.77
CA LEU A 170 -46.61 8.86 31.07
C LEU A 170 -45.44 9.08 32.03
N LEU A 171 -45.67 9.71 33.18
CA LEU A 171 -44.65 9.84 34.24
C LEU A 171 -44.27 8.47 34.79
N ASN A 172 -45.25 7.60 35.05
CA ASN A 172 -44.98 6.23 35.47
C ASN A 172 -44.19 5.46 34.38
N CYS A 173 -44.53 5.62 33.09
CA CYS A 173 -43.75 5.05 31.99
C CYS A 173 -42.30 5.53 32.03
N LYS A 174 -42.08 6.84 32.19
CA LYS A 174 -40.74 7.43 32.27
C LYS A 174 -39.91 6.80 33.40
N GLU A 175 -40.51 6.64 34.57
CA GLU A 175 -39.85 6.04 35.73
C GLU A 175 -39.53 4.56 35.51
N LYS A 176 -40.48 3.77 34.99
CA LYS A 176 -40.25 2.36 34.61
C LYS A 176 -39.07 2.22 33.65
N PHE A 177 -39.02 3.05 32.60
CA PHE A 177 -37.94 3.02 31.61
C PHE A 177 -36.61 3.54 32.15
N ALA A 178 -36.62 4.47 33.12
CA ALA A 178 -35.42 4.93 33.80
C ALA A 178 -34.83 3.89 34.75
N GLN A 179 -35.65 3.00 35.33
CA GLN A 179 -35.16 1.91 36.19
C GLN A 179 -34.51 0.77 35.41
N MET A 180 -34.84 0.61 34.12
CA MET A 180 -34.26 -0.44 33.26
C MET A 180 -32.96 -0.01 32.57
N HIS A 181 -32.66 1.28 32.54
CA HIS A 181 -31.49 1.88 31.88
C HIS A 181 -30.41 2.22 32.91
#